data_AF-A0A519KS71-F1
#
_entry.id   AF-A0A519KS71-F1
#
_cell.length_a   1.000
_cell.length_b   1.000
_cell.length_c   1.000
_cell.angle_alpha   90.00
_cell.angle_beta   90.00
_cell.angle_gamma   90.00
#
_symmetry.space_group_name_H-M   'P 1'
#
loop_
_entity.id
_entity.type
_entity.pdbx_description
1 polymer ?
#
loop_
_entity_poly.entity_id
_entity_poly.type
_entity_poly.pdbx_seq_one_letter_code
_entity_poly.pdbx_strand_id
1 'polypeptide(L)'
;MIIFIRDFIAKKGIWVGLSLLISRLSAFLLSVFVARILSKEDFGAATFGLNFLTIFLAFSGFGAAQGVVKYGSGIENLRQRKQLFRYAFSYGLIYNFILTVIMILISCILYWNEFSKINLILLFSIRFLGMYLVEQKKAEYRADLDNQTFAKFDIFLSVVALILGIICTYFWHLNGFIFSLCISPFFLFFYDQQ
;
A
#
# COMPACT_ATOMS: atom_id res chain seq x y z
N MET A 1 -11.29 -0.98 -31.38
CA MET A 1 -11.78 -1.65 -30.16
C MET A 1 -11.39 -3.12 -30.09
N ILE A 2 -11.66 -3.95 -31.12
CA ILE A 2 -11.30 -5.38 -31.13
C ILE A 2 -9.77 -5.62 -31.05
N ILE A 3 -8.97 -4.83 -31.78
CA ILE A 3 -7.50 -4.89 -31.72
C ILE A 3 -6.98 -4.57 -30.30
N PHE A 4 -7.53 -3.54 -29.67
CA PHE A 4 -7.20 -3.17 -28.29
C PHE A 4 -7.52 -4.30 -27.29
N ILE A 5 -8.70 -4.92 -27.39
CA ILE A 5 -9.08 -6.04 -26.51
C ILE A 5 -8.15 -7.23 -26.74
N ARG A 6 -7.82 -7.53 -27.99
CA ARG A 6 -6.87 -8.61 -28.34
C ARG A 6 -5.49 -8.34 -27.76
N ASP A 7 -4.98 -7.12 -27.89
CA ASP A 7 -3.67 -6.73 -27.38
C ASP A 7 -3.65 -6.66 -25.84
N PHE A 8 -4.76 -6.27 -25.20
CA PHE A 8 -4.93 -6.30 -23.75
C PHE A 8 -4.90 -7.72 -23.19
N ILE A 9 -5.60 -8.65 -23.85
CA ILE A 9 -5.60 -10.07 -23.49
C ILE A 9 -4.20 -10.67 -23.74
N ALA A 10 -3.57 -10.35 -24.89
CA ALA A 10 -2.24 -10.82 -25.25
C ALA A 10 -1.17 -10.34 -24.26
N LYS A 11 -1.29 -9.11 -23.73
CA LYS A 11 -0.39 -8.56 -22.69
C LYS A 11 -0.78 -8.97 -21.27
N LYS A 12 -1.59 -10.02 -21.12
CA LYS A 12 -1.98 -10.59 -19.81
C LYS A 12 -2.71 -9.56 -18.91
N GLY A 13 -3.38 -8.58 -19.50
CA GLY A 13 -4.13 -7.54 -18.75
C GLY A 13 -5.25 -8.08 -17.87
N ILE A 14 -5.79 -9.27 -18.21
CA ILE A 14 -6.74 -10.01 -17.37
C ILE A 14 -6.18 -10.27 -15.97
N TRP A 15 -4.87 -10.55 -15.84
CA TRP A 15 -4.23 -10.80 -14.55
C TRP A 15 -4.29 -9.58 -13.63
N VAL A 16 -4.10 -8.37 -14.19
CA VAL A 16 -4.20 -7.11 -13.46
C VAL A 16 -5.63 -6.87 -12.97
N GLY A 17 -6.63 -7.14 -13.82
CA GLY A 17 -8.04 -7.04 -13.43
C GLY A 17 -8.42 -8.03 -12.33
N LEU A 18 -7.96 -9.27 -12.43
CA LEU A 18 -8.22 -10.31 -11.43
C LEU A 18 -7.54 -9.99 -10.10
N SER A 19 -6.30 -9.48 -10.11
CA SER A 19 -5.62 -9.08 -8.87
C SER A 19 -6.38 -7.97 -8.16
N LEU A 20 -6.82 -6.95 -8.90
CA LEU A 20 -7.65 -5.87 -8.36
C LEU A 20 -8.93 -6.41 -7.71
N LEU A 21 -9.63 -7.34 -8.38
CA LEU A 21 -10.85 -7.95 -7.83
C LEU A 21 -10.56 -8.69 -6.52
N ILE A 22 -9.53 -9.54 -6.51
CA ILE A 22 -9.14 -10.32 -5.32
C ILE A 22 -8.73 -9.39 -4.18
N SER A 23 -7.96 -8.34 -4.48
CA SER A 23 -7.51 -7.35 -3.51
C SER A 23 -8.70 -6.60 -2.88
N ARG A 24 -9.69 -6.22 -3.69
CA ARG A 24 -10.93 -5.57 -3.19
C ARG A 24 -11.79 -6.53 -2.38
N LEU A 25 -11.93 -7.77 -2.80
CA LEU A 25 -12.68 -8.80 -2.06
C LEU A 25 -11.99 -9.09 -0.72
N SER A 26 -10.67 -9.18 -0.69
CA SER A 26 -9.89 -9.40 0.53
C SER A 26 -10.09 -8.26 1.54
N ALA A 27 -10.00 -7.00 1.06
CA ALA A 27 -10.26 -5.83 1.91
C ALA A 27 -11.70 -5.80 2.44
N PHE A 28 -12.68 -6.18 1.61
CA PHE A 28 -14.09 -6.27 2.01
C PHE A 28 -14.33 -7.37 3.05
N LEU A 29 -13.77 -8.57 2.86
CA LEU A 29 -13.90 -9.66 3.83
C LEU A 29 -13.25 -9.28 5.17
N LEU A 30 -12.09 -8.63 5.14
CA LEU A 30 -11.43 -8.13 6.34
C LEU A 30 -12.31 -7.10 7.06
N SER A 31 -12.89 -6.13 6.34
CA SER A 31 -13.74 -5.10 6.97
C SER A 31 -15.01 -5.69 7.59
N VAL A 32 -15.65 -6.65 6.93
CA VAL A 32 -16.82 -7.37 7.47
C VAL A 32 -16.46 -8.15 8.73
N PHE A 33 -15.31 -8.84 8.73
CA PHE A 33 -14.86 -9.61 9.88
C PHE A 33 -14.54 -8.70 11.08
N VAL A 34 -13.76 -7.65 10.84
CA VAL A 34 -13.33 -6.70 11.88
C VAL A 34 -14.53 -5.97 12.48
N ALA A 35 -15.51 -5.57 11.66
CA ALA A 35 -16.73 -4.90 12.14
C ALA A 35 -17.62 -5.78 13.03
N ARG A 36 -17.45 -7.10 13.00
CA ARG A 36 -18.18 -8.04 13.87
C ARG A 36 -17.48 -8.29 15.21
N ILE A 37 -16.17 -8.09 15.27
CA ILE A 37 -15.36 -8.37 16.48
C ILE A 37 -15.12 -7.11 17.29
N LEU A 38 -14.88 -5.98 16.63
CA LEU A 38 -14.61 -4.72 17.31
C LEU A 38 -15.89 -4.03 17.78
N SER A 39 -15.77 -3.29 18.87
CA SER A 39 -16.80 -2.34 19.28
C SER A 39 -16.95 -1.21 18.25
N LYS A 40 -18.08 -0.50 18.26
CA LYS A 40 -18.30 0.66 17.38
C LYS A 40 -17.24 1.75 17.61
N GLU A 41 -16.81 1.92 18.86
CA GLU A 41 -15.81 2.90 19.26
C GLU A 41 -14.43 2.53 18.70
N ASP A 42 -14.00 1.27 18.87
CA ASP A 42 -12.72 0.77 18.38
C ASP A 42 -12.64 0.79 16.85
N PHE A 43 -13.71 0.35 16.19
CA PHE A 43 -13.81 0.40 14.72
C PHE A 43 -13.77 1.84 14.21
N GLY A 44 -14.42 2.76 14.92
CA GLY A 44 -14.40 4.20 14.63
C GLY A 44 -12.98 4.78 14.76
N ALA A 45 -12.26 4.44 15.83
CA ALA A 45 -10.89 4.87 16.04
C ALA A 45 -9.94 4.37 14.94
N ALA A 46 -9.99 3.08 14.61
CA ALA A 46 -9.17 2.51 13.54
C ALA A 46 -9.47 3.15 12.16
N THR A 47 -10.75 3.33 11.85
CA THR A 47 -11.20 3.94 10.60
C THR A 47 -10.79 5.41 10.51
N PHE A 48 -10.83 6.14 11.62
CA PHE A 48 -10.32 7.51 11.70
C PHE A 48 -8.84 7.57 11.29
N GLY A 49 -7.98 6.74 11.89
CA GLY A 49 -6.55 6.73 11.57
C GLY A 49 -6.27 6.32 10.12
N LEU A 50 -7.02 5.35 9.59
CA LEU A 50 -6.94 4.94 8.18
C LEU A 50 -7.33 6.08 7.23
N ASN A 51 -8.40 6.81 7.51
CA ASN A 51 -8.84 7.94 6.69
C ASN A 51 -7.83 9.08 6.74
N PHE A 52 -7.30 9.38 7.92
CA PHE A 52 -6.23 10.37 8.08
C PHE A 52 -5.01 10.01 7.24
N LEU A 53 -4.54 8.76 7.34
CA LEU A 53 -3.43 8.23 6.54
C LEU A 53 -3.71 8.29 5.03
N THR A 54 -4.95 8.03 4.60
CA THR A 54 -5.33 7.98 3.17
C THR A 54 -5.09 9.32 2.47
N ILE A 55 -5.26 10.44 3.17
CA ILE A 55 -4.95 11.77 2.64
C ILE A 55 -3.46 11.87 2.26
N PHE A 56 -2.57 11.36 3.11
CA PHE A 56 -1.12 11.39 2.88
C PHE A 56 -0.66 10.35 1.85
N LEU A 57 -1.35 9.20 1.77
CA LEU A 57 -1.09 8.20 0.73
C LEU A 57 -1.26 8.76 -0.68
N ALA A 58 -2.18 9.69 -0.89
CA ALA A 58 -2.34 10.36 -2.19
C ALA A 58 -1.08 11.13 -2.64
N PHE A 59 -0.22 11.53 -1.69
CA PHE A 59 1.03 12.23 -1.94
C PHE A 59 2.26 11.32 -1.77
N SER A 60 2.09 10.01 -1.55
CA SER A 60 3.19 9.11 -1.21
C SER A 60 4.33 9.18 -2.24
N GLY A 61 5.56 9.28 -1.71
CA GLY A 61 6.77 9.45 -2.52
C GLY A 61 6.76 10.66 -3.46
N PHE A 62 5.87 11.64 -3.26
CA PHE A 62 5.65 12.80 -4.14
C PHE A 62 5.50 12.42 -5.63
N GLY A 63 4.86 11.28 -5.89
CA GLY A 63 4.61 10.82 -7.26
C GLY A 63 5.78 10.07 -7.92
N ALA A 64 6.83 9.71 -7.16
CA ALA A 64 7.95 8.90 -7.66
C ALA A 64 7.47 7.62 -8.39
N ALA A 65 6.51 6.91 -7.82
CA ALA A 65 5.90 5.72 -8.42
C ALA A 65 5.24 6.01 -9.78
N GLN A 66 4.54 7.14 -9.91
CA GLN A 66 3.93 7.53 -11.19
C GLN A 66 4.98 7.94 -12.23
N GLY A 67 6.06 8.59 -11.77
CA GLY A 67 7.23 8.87 -12.60
C GLY A 67 7.88 7.60 -13.15
N VAL A 68 8.03 6.57 -12.32
CA VAL A 68 8.55 5.25 -12.73
C VAL A 68 7.68 4.64 -13.82
N VAL A 69 6.36 4.58 -13.64
CA VAL A 69 5.46 4.01 -14.64
C VAL A 69 5.53 4.79 -15.96
N LYS A 70 5.50 6.12 -15.90
CA LYS A 70 5.48 6.99 -17.09
C LYS A 70 6.78 6.93 -17.89
N TYR A 71 7.92 7.06 -17.22
CA TYR A 71 9.22 7.17 -17.89
C TYR A 71 9.93 5.83 -18.03
N GLY A 72 9.69 4.88 -17.13
CA GLY A 72 10.35 3.58 -17.13
C GLY A 72 9.95 2.70 -18.31
N SER A 73 8.69 2.72 -18.73
CA SER A 73 8.20 1.88 -19.83
C SER A 73 8.79 2.25 -21.20
N GLY A 74 9.32 3.47 -21.35
CA GLY A 74 9.95 3.94 -22.60
C GLY A 74 11.46 3.69 -22.67
N ILE A 75 12.10 3.22 -21.60
CA ILE A 75 13.55 3.00 -21.56
C ILE A 75 13.87 1.56 -21.98
N GLU A 76 14.43 1.39 -23.17
CA GLU A 76 14.84 0.08 -23.69
C GLU A 76 16.07 -0.48 -22.94
N ASN A 77 17.01 0.38 -22.58
CA ASN A 77 18.24 -0.03 -21.91
C ASN A 77 17.97 -0.40 -20.43
N LEU A 78 18.09 -1.69 -20.11
CA LEU A 78 17.88 -2.22 -18.76
C LEU A 78 18.70 -1.50 -17.67
N ARG A 79 19.93 -1.09 -17.98
CA ARG A 79 20.80 -0.41 -17.00
C ARG A 79 20.28 0.98 -16.68
N GLN A 80 19.88 1.74 -17.70
CA GLN A 80 19.29 3.07 -17.52
C GLN A 80 17.95 2.99 -16.79
N ARG A 81 17.12 1.98 -17.09
CA ARG A 81 15.85 1.77 -16.41
C ARG A 81 16.03 1.45 -14.93
N LYS A 82 16.99 0.57 -14.59
CA LYS A 82 17.34 0.29 -13.19
C LYS A 82 17.90 1.52 -12.46
N GLN A 83 18.63 2.39 -13.16
CA GLN A 83 19.09 3.66 -12.59
C GLN A 83 17.91 4.59 -12.28
N LEU A 84 16.92 4.70 -13.18
CA LEU A 84 15.68 5.43 -12.92
C LEU A 84 14.94 4.88 -11.70
N PHE A 85 14.79 3.54 -11.59
CA PHE A 85 14.09 2.92 -10.47
C PHE A 85 14.78 3.23 -9.13
N ARG A 86 16.11 3.11 -9.08
CA ARG A 86 16.90 3.47 -7.90
C ARG A 86 16.78 4.95 -7.55
N TYR A 87 16.87 5.84 -8.54
CA TYR A 87 16.70 7.27 -8.35
C TYR A 87 15.31 7.59 -7.77
N ALA A 88 14.26 7.10 -8.41
CA ALA A 88 12.88 7.31 -7.94
C ALA A 88 12.65 6.73 -6.55
N PHE A 89 13.18 5.53 -6.26
CA PHE A 89 13.09 4.91 -4.95
C PHE A 89 13.78 5.74 -3.86
N SER A 90 15.03 6.18 -4.09
CA SER A 90 15.80 6.93 -3.10
C SER A 90 15.21 8.31 -2.81
N TYR A 91 14.89 9.08 -3.85
CA TYR A 91 14.28 10.40 -3.67
C TYR A 91 12.85 10.28 -3.14
N GLY A 92 12.05 9.35 -3.67
CA GLY A 92 10.70 9.08 -3.18
C GLY A 92 10.70 8.70 -1.70
N LEU A 93 11.70 7.95 -1.22
CA LEU A 93 11.81 7.56 0.18
C LEU A 93 12.10 8.76 1.08
N ILE A 94 13.02 9.63 0.66
CA ILE A 94 13.32 10.90 1.36
C ILE A 94 12.06 11.75 1.45
N TYR A 95 11.37 11.92 0.33
CA TYR A 95 10.12 12.68 0.25
C TYR A 95 9.01 12.06 1.11
N ASN A 96 8.91 10.74 1.18
CA ASN A 96 7.95 10.06 2.04
C ASN A 96 8.27 10.25 3.53
N PHE A 97 9.55 10.33 3.90
CA PHE A 97 9.96 10.67 5.27
C PHE A 97 9.58 12.11 5.63
N ILE A 98 9.79 13.07 4.72
CA ILE A 98 9.33 14.46 4.90
C ILE A 98 7.80 14.50 5.08
N LEU A 99 7.04 13.78 4.24
CA LEU A 99 5.59 13.69 4.38
C LEU A 99 5.15 13.07 5.70
N THR A 100 5.91 12.09 6.20
CA THR A 100 5.65 11.48 7.51
C THR A 100 5.82 12.48 8.64
N VAL A 101 6.87 13.29 8.60
CA VAL A 101 7.08 14.38 9.58
C VAL A 101 5.95 15.40 9.49
N ILE A 102 5.55 15.81 8.29
CA ILE A 102 4.42 16.74 8.08
C ILE A 102 3.13 16.14 8.64
N MET A 103 2.86 14.86 8.37
CA MET A 103 1.69 14.14 8.89
C MET A 103 1.62 14.18 10.42
N ILE A 104 2.74 13.92 11.08
CA ILE A 104 2.84 13.94 12.55
C ILE A 104 2.64 15.37 13.08
N LEU A 105 3.31 16.37 12.48
CA LEU A 105 3.15 17.77 12.90
C LEU A 105 1.70 18.26 12.76
N ILE A 106 1.04 17.96 11.64
CA ILE A 106 -0.38 18.26 11.44
C ILE A 106 -1.23 17.57 12.51
N SER A 107 -0.94 16.31 12.82
CA SER A 107 -1.67 15.59 13.87
C SER A 107 -1.52 16.24 15.25
N CYS A 108 -0.32 16.71 15.61
CA CYS A 108 -0.07 17.40 16.87
C CYS A 108 -0.81 18.75 16.95
N ILE A 109 -0.90 19.49 15.84
CA ILE A 109 -1.61 20.77 15.79
C ILE A 109 -3.12 20.57 15.91
N LEU A 110 -3.69 19.60 15.17
CA LEU A 110 -5.13 19.38 15.13
C LEU A 110 -5.67 18.67 16.37
N TYR A 111 -4.88 17.77 16.96
CA TYR A 111 -5.33 16.88 18.04
C TYR A 111 -4.53 17.06 19.34
N TRP A 112 -4.02 18.28 19.58
CA TRP A 112 -3.21 18.62 20.76
C TRP A 112 -3.79 18.10 22.10
N ASN A 113 -5.12 18.14 22.27
CA ASN A 113 -5.79 17.67 23.50
C ASN A 113 -6.16 16.17 23.48
N GLU A 114 -5.96 15.46 22.36
CA GLU A 114 -6.40 14.09 22.13
C GLU A 114 -5.20 13.17 21.85
N PHE A 115 -4.37 12.95 22.87
CA PHE A 115 -3.13 12.15 22.75
C PHE A 115 -3.33 10.75 22.14
N SER A 116 -4.47 10.11 22.36
CA SER A 116 -4.78 8.80 21.78
C SER A 116 -4.80 8.84 20.24
N LYS A 117 -5.30 9.92 19.63
CA LYS A 117 -5.31 10.09 18.16
C LYS A 117 -3.91 10.32 17.61
N ILE A 118 -3.10 11.12 18.31
CA ILE A 118 -1.69 11.37 17.94
C ILE A 118 -0.90 10.05 17.97
N ASN A 119 -1.06 9.26 19.05
CA ASN A 119 -0.40 7.96 19.18
C ASN A 119 -0.82 6.99 18.06
N LEU A 120 -2.11 6.96 17.71
CA LEU A 120 -2.60 6.14 16.60
C LEU A 120 -1.98 6.56 15.25
N ILE A 121 -1.89 7.86 14.99
CA ILE A 121 -1.28 8.39 13.75
C ILE A 121 0.22 8.08 13.70
N LEU A 122 0.90 8.17 14.85
CA LEU A 122 2.30 7.77 14.97
C LEU A 122 2.48 6.27 14.64
N LEU A 123 1.60 5.39 15.11
CA LEU A 123 1.63 3.97 14.73
C LEU A 123 1.37 3.80 13.22
N PHE A 124 0.42 4.54 12.65
CA PHE A 124 0.15 4.49 11.21
C PHE A 124 1.26 5.08 10.34
N SER A 125 2.24 5.81 10.89
CA SER A 125 3.44 6.21 10.15
C SER A 125 4.26 5.00 9.67
N ILE A 126 4.27 3.91 10.45
CA ILE A 126 4.92 2.65 10.08
C ILE A 126 4.20 2.05 8.86
N ARG A 127 2.86 2.03 8.89
CA ARG A 127 2.06 1.62 7.73
C ARG A 127 2.32 2.51 6.51
N PHE A 128 2.44 3.82 6.70
CA PHE A 128 2.68 4.77 5.61
C PHE A 128 3.96 4.45 4.84
N LEU A 129 5.06 4.19 5.57
CA LEU A 129 6.31 3.75 4.98
C LEU A 129 6.14 2.43 4.22
N GLY A 130 5.50 1.44 4.83
CA GLY A 130 5.27 0.15 4.19
C GLY A 130 4.46 0.27 2.88
N MET A 131 3.42 1.11 2.87
CA MET A 131 2.60 1.36 1.69
C MET A 131 3.39 2.04 0.57
N TYR A 132 4.26 3.01 0.89
CA TYR A 132 5.17 3.61 -0.09
C TYR A 132 6.03 2.56 -0.80
N LEU A 133 6.64 1.65 -0.04
CA LEU A 133 7.49 0.58 -0.59
C LEU A 133 6.68 -0.34 -1.53
N VAL A 134 5.46 -0.70 -1.14
CA VAL A 134 4.55 -1.51 -1.96
C VAL A 134 4.19 -0.79 -3.26
N GLU A 135 3.83 0.49 -3.20
CA GLU A 135 3.45 1.28 -4.38
C GLU A 135 4.62 1.45 -5.36
N GLN A 136 5.80 1.72 -4.83
CA GLN A 136 7.02 1.85 -5.63
C GLN A 136 7.36 0.53 -6.33
N LYS A 137 7.30 -0.60 -5.62
CA LYS A 137 7.55 -1.93 -6.23
C LYS A 137 6.52 -2.27 -7.31
N LYS A 138 5.23 -1.99 -7.04
CA LYS A 138 4.15 -2.13 -8.04
C LYS A 138 4.37 -1.25 -9.26
N ALA A 139 4.95 -0.07 -9.10
CA ALA A 139 5.30 0.80 -10.21
C ALA A 139 6.43 0.22 -11.07
N GLU A 140 7.47 -0.36 -10.46
CA GLU A 140 8.56 -1.01 -11.17
C GLU A 140 8.06 -2.18 -12.05
N TYR A 141 7.25 -3.09 -11.51
CA TYR A 141 6.68 -4.19 -12.31
C TYR A 141 5.82 -3.69 -13.48
N ARG A 142 5.07 -2.60 -13.29
CA ARG A 142 4.27 -1.99 -14.37
C ARG A 142 5.15 -1.31 -15.42
N ALA A 143 6.23 -0.65 -15.00
CA ALA A 143 7.20 -0.05 -15.91
C ALA A 143 7.94 -1.11 -16.74
N ASP A 144 8.17 -2.30 -16.18
CA ASP A 144 8.70 -3.48 -16.89
C ASP A 144 7.65 -4.21 -17.76
N LEU A 145 6.39 -3.75 -17.76
CA LEU A 145 5.25 -4.40 -18.42
C LEU A 145 5.00 -5.86 -17.95
N ASP A 146 5.52 -6.23 -16.77
CA ASP A 146 5.32 -7.54 -16.16
C ASP A 146 4.02 -7.57 -15.34
N ASN A 147 2.91 -7.63 -16.08
CA ASN A 147 1.56 -7.67 -15.52
C ASN A 147 1.30 -8.91 -14.66
N GLN A 148 2.02 -10.02 -14.89
CA GLN A 148 1.83 -11.24 -14.11
C GLN A 148 2.48 -11.14 -12.74
N THR A 149 3.72 -10.69 -12.66
CA THR A 149 4.41 -10.52 -11.38
C THR A 149 3.74 -9.41 -10.57
N PHE A 150 3.31 -8.32 -11.22
CA PHE A 150 2.47 -7.30 -10.60
C PHE A 150 1.21 -7.91 -9.97
N ALA A 151 0.46 -8.72 -10.72
CA ALA A 151 -0.80 -9.30 -10.27
C ALA A 151 -0.60 -10.30 -9.12
N LYS A 152 0.41 -11.18 -9.22
CA LYS A 152 0.75 -12.13 -8.16
C LYS A 152 1.18 -11.42 -6.88
N PHE A 153 2.00 -10.38 -6.99
CA PHE A 153 2.43 -9.57 -5.86
C PHE A 153 1.26 -8.86 -5.18
N ASP A 154 0.34 -8.27 -5.95
CA ASP A 154 -0.86 -7.61 -5.43
C ASP A 154 -1.78 -8.61 -4.70
N ILE A 155 -2.00 -9.80 -5.28
CA ILE A 155 -2.77 -10.88 -4.65
C ILE A 155 -2.09 -11.34 -3.35
N PHE A 156 -0.78 -11.60 -3.39
CA PHE A 156 -0.01 -12.06 -2.24
C PHE A 156 -0.17 -11.11 -1.06
N LEU A 157 0.10 -9.81 -1.27
CA LEU A 157 -0.02 -8.82 -0.20
C LEU A 157 -1.45 -8.68 0.33
N SER A 158 -2.46 -8.73 -0.54
CA SER A 158 -3.87 -8.63 -0.13
C SER A 158 -4.33 -9.83 0.69
N VAL A 159 -3.91 -11.04 0.31
CA VAL A 159 -4.22 -12.27 1.05
C VAL A 159 -3.48 -12.28 2.39
N VAL A 160 -2.21 -11.88 2.42
CA VAL A 160 -1.44 -11.73 3.66
C VAL A 160 -2.11 -10.72 4.59
N ALA A 161 -2.51 -9.55 4.08
CA ALA A 161 -3.21 -8.54 4.87
C ALA A 161 -4.54 -9.06 5.44
N LEU A 162 -5.30 -9.84 4.66
CA LEU A 162 -6.53 -10.48 5.11
C LEU A 162 -6.25 -11.50 6.24
N ILE A 163 -5.31 -12.42 6.03
CA ILE A 163 -5.00 -13.49 6.98
C ILE A 163 -4.46 -12.90 8.29
N LEU A 164 -3.47 -12.00 8.21
CA LEU A 164 -2.93 -11.32 9.39
C LEU A 164 -4.00 -10.48 10.08
N GLY A 165 -4.82 -9.78 9.31
CA GLY A 165 -5.92 -8.99 9.83
C GLY A 165 -6.92 -9.82 10.64
N ILE A 166 -7.33 -10.97 10.10
CA ILE A 166 -8.23 -11.90 10.80
C ILE A 166 -7.57 -12.44 12.07
N ILE A 167 -6.37 -13.00 11.95
CA ILE A 167 -5.68 -13.67 13.07
C ILE A 167 -5.40 -12.67 14.20
N CYS A 168 -4.75 -11.55 13.91
CA CYS A 168 -4.36 -10.59 14.93
C CYS A 168 -5.60 -9.93 15.58
N THR A 169 -6.63 -9.58 14.79
CA THR A 169 -7.87 -8.99 15.36
C THR A 169 -8.60 -9.98 16.25
N TYR A 170 -8.59 -11.27 15.91
CA TYR A 170 -9.22 -12.30 16.74
C TYR A 170 -8.56 -12.45 18.11
N PHE A 171 -7.22 -12.38 18.19
CA PHE A 171 -6.48 -12.56 19.46
C PHE A 171 -6.30 -11.28 20.27
N TRP A 172 -6.14 -10.13 19.61
CA TRP A 172 -5.77 -8.86 20.26
C TRP A 172 -6.72 -7.70 19.98
N HIS A 173 -7.90 -7.97 19.43
CA HIS A 173 -8.94 -6.98 19.13
C HIS A 173 -8.37 -5.76 18.37
N LEU A 174 -8.60 -4.54 18.85
CA LEU A 174 -8.19 -3.29 18.19
C LEU A 174 -6.67 -3.23 17.95
N ASN A 175 -5.89 -3.58 18.97
CA ASN A 175 -4.43 -3.53 18.88
C ASN A 175 -3.92 -4.53 17.83
N GLY A 176 -4.54 -5.72 17.77
CA GLY A 176 -4.25 -6.71 16.74
C GLY A 176 -4.59 -6.22 15.34
N PHE A 177 -5.73 -5.56 15.19
CA PHE A 177 -6.11 -4.97 13.90
C PHE A 177 -5.11 -3.90 13.46
N ILE A 178 -4.78 -2.93 14.31
CA ILE A 178 -3.79 -1.88 14.01
C ILE A 178 -2.43 -2.49 13.69
N PHE A 179 -1.97 -3.45 14.50
CA PHE A 179 -0.71 -4.15 14.27
C PHE A 179 -0.68 -4.84 12.91
N SER A 180 -1.73 -5.58 12.55
CA SER A 180 -1.83 -6.26 11.27
C SER A 180 -1.76 -5.27 10.09
N LEU A 181 -2.41 -4.11 10.21
CA LEU A 181 -2.37 -3.07 9.19
C LEU A 181 -0.97 -2.46 9.08
N CYS A 182 -0.26 -2.25 10.18
CA CYS A 182 1.09 -1.69 10.12
C CYS A 182 2.09 -2.65 9.50
N ILE A 183 1.97 -3.94 9.81
CA ILE A 183 2.95 -4.95 9.40
C ILE A 183 2.67 -5.54 8.02
N SER A 184 1.42 -5.67 7.60
CA SER A 184 1.08 -6.35 6.34
C SER A 184 1.83 -5.85 5.10
N PRO A 185 2.08 -4.52 4.90
CA PRO A 185 2.78 -4.07 3.71
C PRO A 185 4.24 -4.56 3.66
N PHE A 186 4.90 -4.70 4.82
CA PHE A 186 6.30 -5.13 4.91
C PHE A 186 6.51 -6.59 4.51
N PHE A 187 5.44 -7.37 4.36
CA PHE A 187 5.54 -8.71 3.79
C PHE A 187 6.01 -8.70 2.33
N LEU A 188 6.06 -7.54 1.67
CA LEU A 188 6.69 -7.38 0.36
C LEU A 188 8.12 -7.95 0.33
N PHE A 189 8.87 -7.85 1.43
CA PHE A 189 10.25 -8.33 1.50
C PHE A 189 10.36 -9.86 1.43
N PHE A 190 9.31 -10.60 1.77
CA PHE A 190 9.28 -12.06 1.62
C PHE A 190 8.96 -12.49 0.18
N TYR A 191 8.38 -11.60 -0.63
CA TYR A 191 8.08 -11.91 -2.03
C TYR A 191 9.31 -11.78 -2.93
N ASP A 192 10.17 -10.79 -2.66
CA ASP A 192 11.35 -10.47 -3.48
C ASP A 192 12.56 -11.42 -3.30
N GLN A 193 12.48 -12.41 -2.40
CA GLN A 193 13.57 -13.38 -2.14
C GLN A 193 13.51 -14.66 -3.01
N GLN A 194 12.70 -14.68 -4.06
CA GLN A 194 12.62 -15.77 -5.05
C GLN A 194 13.09 -15.30 -6.42
#